data_AF-A0A7J6WU53-F1
#
_entry.id   AF-A0A7J6WU53-F1
#
_cell.length_a   1.000
_cell.length_b   1.000
_cell.length_c   1.000
_cell.angle_alpha   90.00
_cell.angle_beta   90.00
_cell.angle_gamma   90.00
#
_symmetry.space_group_name_H-M   'P 1'
#
loop_
_entity.id
_entity.type
_entity.pdbx_description
1 polymer ?
#
loop_
_entity_poly.entity_id
_entity_poly.type
_entity_poly.pdbx_seq_one_letter_code
_entity_poly.pdbx_strand_id
1 'polypeptide(L)'
;MHLAQKIAQNKQYSISGQADDEYDFDDGPSRKKNRRSGGSEQVRDKRNIATHILTQQERCQYCFENTRRPSHLVVSIANFTYLMLPQQQPLVKGHCCILPMQHEAATRNIDR
;
A
#
# COMPACT_ATOMS: atom_id res chain seq x y z
N MET A 1 4.45 15.23 -2.05
CA MET A 1 2.97 15.36 -2.11
C MET A 1 2.57 16.80 -1.79
N HIS A 2 2.81 17.75 -2.67
CA HIS A 2 2.45 19.16 -2.42
C HIS A 2 1.68 19.79 -3.58
N LEU A 3 1.99 19.39 -4.82
CA LEU A 3 1.31 19.89 -6.00
C LEU A 3 -0.18 19.52 -6.01
N ALA A 4 -0.50 18.23 -5.90
CA ALA A 4 -1.90 17.76 -5.88
C ALA A 4 -2.74 18.41 -4.76
N GLN A 5 -2.15 18.56 -3.57
CA GLN A 5 -2.81 19.22 -2.44
C GLN A 5 -3.07 20.71 -2.72
N LYS A 6 -2.11 21.40 -3.36
CA LYS A 6 -2.22 22.81 -3.74
C LYS A 6 -3.27 23.03 -4.83
N ILE A 7 -3.33 22.15 -5.83
CA ILE A 7 -4.36 22.17 -6.89
C ILE A 7 -5.75 22.02 -6.29
N ALA A 8 -5.94 21.05 -5.38
CA ALA A 8 -7.22 20.82 -4.72
C ALA A 8 -7.64 22.01 -3.82
N GLN A 9 -6.73 22.55 -3.02
CA GLN A 9 -7.00 23.69 -2.13
C GLN A 9 -7.35 24.95 -2.93
N ASN A 10 -6.64 25.21 -4.02
CA ASN A 10 -6.85 26.40 -4.85
C ASN A 10 -7.92 26.21 -5.92
N LYS A 11 -8.56 25.04 -5.98
CA LYS A 11 -9.55 24.65 -7.01
C LYS A 11 -9.06 24.94 -8.43
N GLN A 12 -7.77 24.73 -8.68
CA GLN A 12 -7.14 24.93 -9.99
C GLN A 12 -7.41 23.73 -10.90
N TYR A 13 -8.67 23.33 -11.04
CA TYR A 13 -9.09 22.34 -12.01
C TYR A 13 -10.10 23.00 -12.96
N SER A 14 -9.73 23.14 -14.22
CA SER A 14 -10.61 23.65 -15.27
C SER A 14 -11.15 22.47 -16.08
N ILE A 15 -12.46 22.40 -16.28
CA ILE A 15 -13.12 21.36 -17.10
C ILE A 15 -13.03 21.73 -18.59
N SER A 16 -12.67 22.98 -18.91
CA SER A 16 -12.63 23.53 -20.26
C SER A 16 -11.25 24.08 -20.66
N GLY A 17 -10.19 23.73 -19.94
CA GLY A 17 -8.81 24.08 -20.32
C GLY A 17 -8.33 23.18 -21.45
N GLN A 18 -7.69 23.73 -22.48
CA GLN A 18 -7.09 22.91 -23.53
C GLN A 18 -5.90 22.14 -22.92
N ALA A 19 -5.71 20.89 -23.33
CA ALA A 19 -4.63 20.03 -22.81
C ALA A 19 -3.23 20.61 -23.04
N ASP A 20 -3.09 21.60 -23.93
CA ASP A 20 -1.84 22.26 -24.26
C ASP A 20 -1.44 23.36 -23.26
N ASP A 21 -2.36 23.79 -22.37
CA ASP A 21 -2.10 24.80 -21.33
C ASP A 21 -1.34 24.20 -20.11
N GLU A 22 -1.19 22.87 -20.04
CA GLU A 22 -0.57 22.15 -18.91
C GLU A 22 0.98 22.06 -19.03
N TYR A 23 1.54 22.34 -20.20
CA TYR A 23 2.98 22.21 -20.48
C TYR A 23 3.77 23.53 -20.42
N ASP A 24 3.15 24.64 -20.00
CA ASP A 24 3.88 25.90 -19.79
C ASP A 24 4.56 25.90 -18.40
N PHE A 25 5.64 25.12 -18.30
CA PHE A 25 6.40 24.90 -17.08
C PHE A 25 7.36 26.08 -16.76
N ASP A 26 6.91 27.32 -16.96
CA ASP A 26 7.75 28.51 -16.77
C ASP A 26 7.56 29.20 -15.39
N ASP A 27 6.61 28.75 -14.57
CA ASP A 27 6.53 29.14 -13.14
C ASP A 27 7.23 28.11 -12.24
N GLY A 28 8.55 27.96 -12.46
CA GLY A 28 9.43 27.31 -11.50
C GLY A 28 9.32 28.01 -10.13
N PRO A 29 9.23 27.28 -9.01
CA PRO A 29 8.74 27.82 -7.74
C PRO A 29 9.56 29.03 -7.26
N SER A 30 9.02 30.23 -7.50
CA SER A 30 9.63 31.48 -7.05
C SER A 30 9.58 31.56 -5.53
N ARG A 31 10.78 31.44 -4.94
CA ARG A 31 11.17 31.87 -3.58
C ARG A 31 10.34 31.29 -2.44
N LYS A 32 10.91 30.25 -1.81
CA LYS A 32 10.60 29.77 -0.45
C LYS A 32 10.31 30.94 0.52
N LYS A 33 9.03 31.26 0.76
CA LYS A 33 8.62 31.95 1.99
C LYS A 33 8.65 30.93 3.11
N ASN A 34 9.57 31.16 4.04
CA ASN A 34 9.88 30.31 5.18
C ASN A 34 8.69 30.26 6.16
N ARG A 35 7.66 29.47 5.87
CA ARG A 35 6.58 29.16 6.82
C ARG A 35 7.02 28.02 7.72
N ARG A 36 7.78 28.37 8.76
CA ARG A 36 7.93 27.55 9.96
C ARG A 36 6.61 27.54 10.70
N SER A 37 5.75 26.55 10.45
CA SER A 37 4.65 26.10 11.32
C SER A 37 3.90 24.98 10.61
N GLY A 38 3.94 23.76 11.14
CA GLY A 38 3.18 22.63 10.60
C GLY A 38 3.88 21.26 10.64
N GLY A 39 4.93 21.07 11.44
CA GLY A 39 5.61 19.78 11.58
C GLY A 39 4.78 18.67 12.22
N SER A 40 3.59 18.98 12.77
CA SER A 40 2.71 18.04 13.46
C SER A 40 1.72 17.31 12.55
N GLU A 41 1.27 17.94 11.45
CA GLU A 41 0.24 17.37 10.57
C GLU A 41 0.78 16.22 9.70
N GLN A 42 2.00 16.38 9.15
CA GLN A 42 2.63 15.36 8.31
C GLN A 42 2.94 14.06 9.07
N VAL A 43 3.14 14.14 10.39
CA VAL A 43 3.35 12.97 11.25
C VAL A 43 2.02 12.24 11.48
N ARG A 44 0.89 12.95 11.53
CA ARG A 44 -0.46 12.35 11.67
C ARG A 44 -0.87 11.59 10.41
N ASP A 45 -0.59 12.11 9.22
CA ASP A 45 -0.91 11.41 7.96
C ASP A 45 -0.08 10.14 7.75
N LYS A 46 1.21 10.17 8.08
CA LYS A 46 2.04 8.94 8.07
C LYS A 46 1.50 7.89 9.06
N ARG A 47 1.00 8.33 10.21
CA ARG A 47 0.34 7.43 11.18
C ARG A 47 -0.96 6.86 10.63
N ASN A 48 -1.77 7.63 9.89
CA ASN A 48 -3.01 7.13 9.29
C ASN A 48 -2.78 6.05 8.22
N ILE A 49 -1.71 6.15 7.42
CA ILE A 49 -1.32 5.08 6.50
C ILE A 49 -0.84 3.85 7.29
N ALA A 50 -0.03 4.05 8.32
CA ALA A 50 0.43 2.98 9.20
C ALA A 50 -0.73 2.28 9.93
N THR A 51 -1.73 3.02 10.40
CA THR A 51 -2.93 2.44 11.05
C THR A 51 -3.80 1.68 10.06
N HIS A 52 -3.90 2.13 8.81
CA HIS A 52 -4.61 1.38 7.78
C HIS A 52 -3.90 0.05 7.45
N ILE A 53 -2.56 0.00 7.46
CA ILE A 53 -1.78 -1.23 7.27
C ILE A 53 -2.04 -2.24 8.40
N LEU A 54 -2.17 -1.77 9.65
CA LEU A 54 -2.51 -2.66 10.79
C LEU A 54 -3.83 -3.41 10.57
N THR A 55 -4.84 -2.74 9.99
CA THR A 55 -6.14 -3.40 9.70
C THR A 55 -6.05 -4.48 8.61
N GLN A 56 -5.06 -4.42 7.72
CA GLN A 56 -4.89 -5.41 6.65
C GLN A 56 -4.32 -6.72 7.18
N GLN A 57 -3.36 -6.63 8.11
CA GLN A 57 -2.74 -7.81 8.71
C GLN A 57 -3.76 -8.63 9.52
N GLU A 58 -4.62 -7.97 10.29
CA GLU A 58 -5.71 -8.59 11.06
C GLU A 58 -6.77 -9.25 10.17
N ARG A 59 -6.94 -8.77 8.94
CA ARG A 59 -7.90 -9.32 7.97
C ARG A 59 -7.27 -10.35 7.04
N CYS A 60 -5.94 -10.46 7.02
CA CYS A 60 -5.21 -11.30 6.09
C CYS A 60 -5.47 -12.79 6.32
N GLN A 61 -5.89 -13.49 5.27
CA GLN A 61 -6.16 -14.92 5.31
C GLN A 61 -4.89 -15.79 5.15
N TYR A 62 -3.72 -15.17 4.94
CA TYR A 62 -2.46 -15.85 4.65
C TYR A 62 -1.42 -15.72 5.76
N CYS A 63 -1.60 -14.83 6.74
CA CYS A 63 -0.67 -14.75 7.86
C CYS A 63 -0.76 -16.02 8.71
N PHE A 64 0.39 -16.58 9.11
CA PHE A 64 0.43 -17.84 9.86
C PHE A 64 -0.12 -17.73 11.30
N GLU A 65 -0.15 -16.54 11.88
CA GLU A 65 -0.69 -16.30 13.22
C GLU A 65 -2.17 -15.88 13.21
N ASN A 66 -2.74 -15.59 12.04
CA ASN A 66 -4.11 -15.07 11.96
C ASN A 66 -5.14 -16.19 12.08
N THR A 67 -6.11 -16.03 12.98
CA THR A 67 -7.23 -16.95 13.22
C THR A 67 -8.17 -17.08 12.01
N ARG A 68 -8.16 -16.11 11.09
CA ARG A 68 -8.94 -16.13 9.86
C ARG A 68 -8.38 -17.06 8.79
N ARG A 69 -7.13 -17.51 8.93
CA ARG A 69 -6.55 -18.47 7.98
C ARG A 69 -7.20 -19.85 8.17
N PRO A 70 -7.59 -20.54 7.09
CA PRO A 70 -8.01 -21.93 7.16
C PRO A 70 -6.82 -22.85 7.44
N SER A 71 -6.71 -23.33 8.67
CA SER A 71 -5.64 -24.24 9.12
C SER A 71 -5.65 -25.58 8.39
N HIS A 72 -6.82 -26.09 8.01
CA HIS A 72 -6.99 -27.39 7.35
C HIS A 72 -6.47 -27.45 5.92
N LEU A 73 -6.16 -26.31 5.29
CA LEU A 73 -5.60 -26.26 3.93
C LEU A 73 -4.06 -26.26 3.92
N VAL A 74 -3.42 -26.26 5.08
CA VAL A 74 -1.96 -26.32 5.20
C VAL A 74 -1.50 -27.75 4.95
N VAL A 75 -0.60 -27.93 3.99
CA VAL A 75 -0.08 -29.25 3.58
C VAL A 75 1.32 -29.49 4.16
N SER A 76 2.16 -28.46 4.22
CA SER A 76 3.52 -28.55 4.72
C SER A 76 3.97 -27.22 5.33
N ILE A 77 4.85 -27.28 6.33
CA ILE A 77 5.37 -26.13 7.07
C ILE A 77 6.90 -26.22 7.06
N ALA A 78 7.55 -25.14 6.65
CA ALA A 78 9.00 -24.95 6.73
C ALA A 78 9.33 -23.92 7.82
N ASN A 79 10.58 -23.47 7.91
CA ASN A 79 11.02 -22.54 8.97
C ASN A 79 10.39 -21.14 8.87
N PHE A 80 10.25 -20.62 7.64
CA PHE A 80 9.76 -19.25 7.38
C PHE A 80 8.65 -19.18 6.33
N THR A 81 8.30 -20.33 5.74
CA THR A 81 7.30 -20.46 4.69
C THR A 81 6.43 -21.68 4.94
N TYR A 82 5.28 -21.74 4.29
CA TYR A 82 4.40 -22.89 4.32
C TYR A 82 3.71 -23.07 2.96
N LEU A 83 3.25 -24.29 2.71
CA LEU A 83 2.50 -24.65 1.52
C LEU A 83 1.03 -24.85 1.89
N MET A 84 0.13 -24.19 1.16
CA MET A 84 -1.31 -24.38 1.32
C MET A 84 -2.03 -24.61 -0.01
N LEU A 85 -3.19 -25.24 0.08
CA LEU A 85 -4.15 -25.29 -1.02
C LEU A 85 -4.96 -23.99 -1.08
N PRO A 86 -5.35 -23.54 -2.29
CA PRO A 86 -6.22 -22.38 -2.44
C PRO A 86 -7.58 -22.63 -1.77
N GLN A 87 -8.14 -21.58 -1.16
CA GLN A 87 -9.50 -21.62 -0.58
C GLN A 87 -10.59 -21.67 -1.65
N GLN A 88 -10.32 -21.02 -2.78
CA GLN A 88 -11.19 -20.95 -3.94
C GLN A 88 -10.98 -22.18 -4.84
N GLN A 89 -11.84 -22.32 -5.85
CA GLN A 89 -11.72 -23.41 -6.81
C GLN A 89 -10.31 -23.44 -7.44
N PRO A 90 -9.60 -24.58 -7.37
CA PRO A 90 -8.30 -24.75 -8.00
C PRO A 90 -8.37 -24.50 -9.51
N LEU A 91 -7.42 -23.74 -10.05
CA LEU A 91 -7.31 -23.52 -11.50
C LEU A 91 -6.86 -24.79 -12.24
N VAL A 92 -6.03 -25.60 -11.60
CA VAL A 92 -5.47 -26.85 -12.15
C VAL A 92 -5.38 -27.93 -11.06
N LYS A 93 -5.27 -29.19 -11.48
CA LYS A 93 -4.99 -30.30 -10.56
C LYS A 93 -3.61 -30.08 -9.91
N GLY A 94 -3.55 -30.15 -8.58
CA GLY A 94 -2.32 -29.91 -7.83
C GLY A 94 -1.98 -28.43 -7.61
N HIS A 95 -2.92 -27.50 -7.86
CA HIS A 95 -2.70 -26.08 -7.55
C HIS A 95 -2.40 -25.87 -6.05
N CYS A 96 -1.27 -25.26 -5.76
CA CYS A 96 -0.84 -24.90 -4.41
C CYS A 96 -0.26 -23.48 -4.38
N CYS A 97 -0.20 -22.91 -3.18
CA CYS A 97 0.39 -21.60 -2.92
C CYS A 97 1.52 -21.77 -1.90
N ILE A 98 2.67 -21.17 -2.20
CA ILE A 98 3.81 -21.06 -1.27
C ILE A 98 3.76 -19.67 -0.68
N LEU A 99 3.66 -19.57 0.64
CA LEU A 99 3.45 -18.31 1.34
C LEU A 99 4.47 -18.15 2.48
N PRO A 100 4.97 -16.92 2.72
CA PRO A 100 5.73 -16.63 3.92
C PRO A 100 4.84 -16.70 5.17
N MET A 101 5.45 -17.00 6.31
CA MET A 101 4.73 -16.98 7.60
C MET A 101 4.33 -15.57 8.02
N GLN A 102 5.18 -14.59 7.72
CA GLN A 102 4.99 -13.17 8.02
C GLN A 102 4.22 -12.47 6.90
N HIS A 103 3.53 -11.39 7.25
CA HIS A 103 2.78 -10.58 6.30
C HIS A 103 3.74 -9.73 5.47
N GLU A 104 3.92 -10.09 4.20
CA GLU A 104 4.71 -9.30 3.27
C GLU A 104 3.95 -9.02 1.98
N ALA A 105 4.01 -7.77 1.52
CA ALA A 105 3.33 -7.33 0.30
C ALA A 105 4.05 -7.82 -0.98
N ALA A 106 5.35 -8.09 -0.88
CA ALA A 106 6.17 -8.53 -2.00
C ALA A 106 7.29 -9.46 -1.52
N THR A 107 7.61 -10.47 -2.33
CA THR A 107 8.68 -11.43 -2.02
C THR A 107 10.06 -10.79 -1.92
N ARG A 108 10.28 -9.63 -2.56
CA ARG A 108 11.54 -8.87 -2.47
C ARG A 108 11.77 -8.23 -1.09
N ASN A 109 10.73 -8.07 -0.29
CA ASN A 109 10.86 -7.52 1.07
C ASN A 109 11.30 -8.58 2.09
N ILE A 110 11.25 -9.86 1.71
CA ILE A 110 11.65 -10.97 2.56
C ILE A 110 13.17 -11.09 2.53
N ASP A 111 13.76 -11.41 3.69
CA ASP A 111 15.19 -11.72 3.82
C ASP A 111 15.59 -12.94 2.96
N ARG A 112 16.89 -13.03 2.63
CA ARG A 112 17.46 -14.15 1.87
C ARG A 112 17.80 -15.35 2.72
#